data_AF-A0A7X1NJX1-F1
#
_entry.id   AF-A0A7X1NJX1-F1
#
_cell.length_a   1.000
_cell.length_b   1.000
_cell.length_c   1.000
_cell.angle_alpha   90.00
_cell.angle_beta   90.00
_cell.angle_gamma   90.00
#
_symmetry.space_group_name_H-M   'P 1'
#
loop_
_entity.id
_entity.type
_entity.pdbx_description
1 polymer ?
#
loop_
_entity_poly.entity_id
_entity_poly.type
_entity_poly.pdbx_seq_one_letter_code
_entity_poly.pdbx_strand_id
1 'polypeptide(L)'
;MLKAFSTLDALHRGKGNRGVFAVLGQQLIVSERLCLAGYQQDELDTVRHAHAAMVRVDWDARDTGQWKIADTDYEAVRAALAVYEHQLTVVPRPLVVKALLESARNIAVRRTPEA
;
A
#
# COMPACT_ATOMS: atom_id res chain seq x y z
N MET A 1 5.46 -2.52 -14.04
CA MET A 1 5.46 -3.66 -13.10
C MET A 1 6.86 -3.96 -12.55
N LEU A 2 7.61 -2.93 -12.14
CA LEU A 2 8.93 -3.10 -11.49
C LEU A 2 9.07 -2.14 -10.30
N LYS A 3 8.38 -1.00 -10.36
CA LYS A 3 8.48 0.07 -9.37
C LYS A 3 7.90 -0.31 -8.00
N ALA A 4 6.82 -1.09 -7.93
CA ALA A 4 6.22 -1.46 -6.65
C ALA A 4 7.12 -2.42 -5.85
N PHE A 5 7.60 -3.49 -6.50
CA PHE A 5 8.56 -4.41 -5.89
C PHE A 5 9.90 -3.76 -5.58
N SER A 6 10.43 -2.88 -6.44
CA SER A 6 11.67 -2.16 -6.12
C SER A 6 11.52 -1.19 -4.94
N THR A 7 10.32 -0.62 -4.76
CA THR A 7 9.99 0.23 -3.60
C THR A 7 9.91 -0.60 -2.32
N LEU A 8 9.32 -1.80 -2.39
CA LEU A 8 9.32 -2.76 -1.27
C LEU A 8 10.73 -3.23 -0.91
N ASP A 9 11.55 -3.58 -1.89
CA ASP A 9 12.94 -3.99 -1.68
C ASP A 9 13.78 -2.85 -1.07
N ALA A 10 13.48 -1.59 -1.41
CA ALA A 10 14.12 -0.44 -0.78
C ALA A 10 13.77 -0.34 0.71
N LEU A 11 12.49 -0.52 1.09
CA LEU A 11 12.09 -0.60 2.51
C LEU A 11 12.82 -1.75 3.21
N HIS A 12 12.85 -2.93 2.59
CA HIS A 12 13.43 -4.11 3.21
C HIS A 12 14.92 -3.97 3.48
N ARG A 13 15.66 -3.37 2.54
CA ARG A 13 17.10 -3.09 2.66
C ARG A 13 17.42 -1.89 3.57
N GLY A 14 16.44 -1.33 4.28
CA GLY A 14 16.61 -0.17 5.15
C GLY A 14 16.91 1.14 4.39
N LYS A 15 16.63 1.18 3.09
CA LYS A 15 16.73 2.38 2.23
C LYS A 15 15.39 3.06 2.05
N GLY A 16 14.39 2.66 2.83
CA GLY A 16 13.08 3.27 2.85
C GLY A 16 13.12 4.68 3.41
N ASN A 17 12.20 5.51 2.95
CA ASN A 17 11.90 6.80 3.54
C ASN A 17 10.38 7.00 3.52
N ARG A 18 9.91 8.05 4.18
CA ARG A 18 8.47 8.37 4.26
C ARG A 18 7.78 8.45 2.89
N GLY A 19 8.47 8.95 1.86
CA GLY A 19 7.92 9.02 0.50
C GLY A 19 7.73 7.64 -0.13
N VAL A 20 8.74 6.78 0.00
CA VAL A 20 8.71 5.39 -0.48
C VAL A 20 7.62 4.59 0.26
N PHE A 21 7.49 4.77 1.58
CA PHE A 21 6.40 4.21 2.39
C PHE A 21 5.02 4.71 1.95
N ALA A 22 4.86 6.02 1.73
CA ALA A 22 3.59 6.60 1.31
C ALA A 22 3.13 6.08 -0.07
N VAL A 23 4.06 5.84 -0.99
CA VAL A 23 3.76 5.25 -2.30
C VAL A 23 3.21 3.82 -2.16
N LEU A 24 3.84 2.98 -1.33
CA LEU A 24 3.33 1.62 -1.07
C LEU A 24 1.96 1.66 -0.39
N GLY A 25 1.78 2.51 0.63
CA GLY A 25 0.50 2.66 1.32
C GLY A 25 -0.61 3.06 0.35
N GLN A 26 -0.33 4.01 -0.54
CA GLN A 26 -1.26 4.44 -1.57
C GLN A 26 -1.65 3.31 -2.54
N GLN A 27 -0.71 2.44 -2.93
CA GLN A 27 -0.98 1.28 -3.78
C GLN A 27 -1.90 0.26 -3.09
N LEU A 28 -1.65 -0.03 -1.81
CA LEU A 28 -2.49 -0.94 -1.02
C LEU A 28 -3.90 -0.40 -0.82
N ILE A 29 -4.06 0.91 -0.57
CA ILE A 29 -5.39 1.54 -0.46
C ILE A 29 -6.16 1.37 -1.77
N VAL A 30 -5.51 1.58 -2.93
CA VAL A 30 -6.16 1.38 -4.23
C VAL A 30 -6.55 -0.08 -4.41
N SER A 31 -5.65 -1.00 -4.07
CA SER A 31 -5.91 -2.43 -4.20
C SER A 31 -7.11 -2.89 -3.35
N GLU A 32 -7.19 -2.43 -2.10
CA GLU A 32 -8.31 -2.72 -1.21
C GLU A 32 -9.64 -2.22 -1.78
N ARG A 33 -9.65 -0.99 -2.33
CA ARG A 33 -10.85 -0.44 -2.97
C ARG A 33 -11.29 -1.25 -4.18
N LEU A 34 -10.34 -1.74 -4.97
CA LEU A 34 -10.64 -2.60 -6.11
C LEU A 34 -11.20 -3.95 -5.64
N CYS A 35 -10.66 -4.55 -4.57
CA CYS A 35 -11.24 -5.74 -3.94
C CYS A 35 -12.68 -5.48 -3.47
N LEU A 36 -12.93 -4.35 -2.79
CA LEU A 36 -14.27 -3.93 -2.35
C LEU A 36 -15.24 -3.64 -3.50
N ALA A 37 -14.73 -3.32 -4.69
CA ALA A 37 -15.51 -3.16 -5.91
C ALA A 37 -15.72 -4.48 -6.69
N GLY A 38 -15.28 -5.62 -6.15
CA GLY A 38 -15.45 -6.95 -6.74
C GLY A 38 -14.26 -7.45 -7.56
N TYR A 39 -13.17 -6.68 -7.69
CA TYR A 39 -11.99 -7.08 -8.45
C TYR A 39 -10.99 -7.80 -7.56
N GLN A 40 -11.00 -9.13 -7.60
CA GLN A 40 -10.26 -10.01 -6.67
C GLN A 40 -10.73 -9.83 -5.22
N GLN A 41 -12.04 -9.93 -5.01
CA GLN A 41 -12.64 -9.81 -3.67
C GLN A 41 -12.07 -10.83 -2.68
N ASP A 42 -11.77 -12.05 -3.12
CA ASP A 42 -11.20 -13.12 -2.28
C ASP A 42 -9.81 -12.77 -1.73
N GLU A 43 -9.12 -11.81 -2.35
CA GLU A 43 -7.79 -11.34 -1.93
C GLU A 43 -7.86 -10.17 -0.93
N LEU A 44 -9.06 -9.75 -0.50
CA LEU A 44 -9.24 -8.64 0.41
C LEU A 44 -8.45 -8.83 1.73
N ASP A 45 -8.44 -10.05 2.26
CA ASP A 45 -7.70 -10.35 3.48
C ASP A 45 -6.18 -10.31 3.27
N THR A 46 -5.69 -10.72 2.09
CA THR A 46 -4.28 -10.55 1.69
C THR A 46 -3.89 -9.07 1.75
N VAL A 47 -4.71 -8.18 1.19
CA VAL A 47 -4.46 -6.73 1.19
C VAL A 47 -4.53 -6.13 2.60
N ARG A 48 -5.46 -6.59 3.45
CA ARG A 48 -5.57 -6.13 4.84
C ARG A 48 -4.39 -6.56 5.71
N HIS A 49 -3.86 -7.77 5.51
CA HIS A 49 -2.64 -8.20 6.19
C HIS A 49 -1.45 -7.31 5.83
N ALA A 50 -1.32 -6.90 4.56
CA ALA A 50 -0.30 -5.94 4.13
C ALA A 50 -0.49 -4.56 4.77
N HIS A 51 -1.71 -4.07 4.96
CA HIS A 51 -1.97 -2.83 5.71
C HIS A 51 -1.51 -2.93 7.17
N ALA A 52 -1.80 -4.05 7.83
CA ALA A 52 -1.35 -4.28 9.20
C ALA A 52 0.20 -4.27 9.30
N ALA A 53 0.88 -4.87 8.33
CA ALA A 53 2.33 -4.79 8.19
C ALA A 53 2.81 -3.33 8.01
N MET A 54 2.18 -2.56 7.13
CA MET A 54 2.53 -1.15 6.92
C MET A 54 2.31 -0.28 8.18
N VAL A 55 1.29 -0.58 9.00
CA VAL A 55 1.08 0.10 10.28
C VAL A 55 2.22 -0.19 11.27
N ARG A 56 2.69 -1.44 11.35
CA ARG A 56 3.85 -1.79 12.17
C ARG A 56 5.11 -1.06 11.72
N VAL A 57 5.36 -1.02 10.41
CA VAL A 57 6.49 -0.28 9.83
C VAL A 57 6.41 1.22 10.16
N ASP A 58 5.23 1.85 10.09
CA ASP A 58 5.08 3.25 10.49
C ASP A 58 5.32 3.47 11.98
N TRP A 59 4.86 2.53 12.82
CA TRP A 59 5.06 2.59 14.26
C TRP A 59 6.55 2.54 14.61
N ASP A 60 7.28 1.54 14.11
CA ASP A 60 8.71 1.37 14.36
C ASP A 60 9.54 2.54 13.79
N ALA A 61 9.10 3.11 12.67
CA ALA A 61 9.76 4.27 12.07
C ALA A 61 9.65 5.55 12.92
N ARG A 62 8.65 5.66 13.81
CA ARG A 62 8.54 6.82 14.72
C ARG A 62 9.68 6.87 15.73
N ASP A 63 10.11 5.70 16.19
CA ASP A 63 11.18 5.58 17.19
C ASP A 63 12.56 5.56 16.53
N THR A 64 12.67 4.95 15.35
CA THR A 64 13.95 4.73 14.67
C THR A 64 14.28 5.76 13.58
N GLY A 65 13.29 6.51 13.11
CA GLY A 65 13.39 7.37 11.93
C GLY A 65 13.54 6.59 10.61
N GLN A 66 13.43 5.26 10.64
CA GLN A 66 13.68 4.39 9.50
C GLN A 66 12.43 3.58 9.13
N TRP A 67 11.94 3.77 7.91
CA TRP A 67 10.89 2.92 7.35
C TRP A 67 11.53 1.65 6.79
N LYS A 68 11.69 0.65 7.66
CA LYS A 68 12.21 -0.67 7.32
C LYS A 68 11.15 -1.74 7.55
N ILE A 69 10.99 -2.64 6.59
CA ILE A 69 10.08 -3.77 6.73
C ILE A 69 10.85 -5.03 7.16
N ALA A 70 10.34 -5.70 8.20
CA ALA A 70 10.85 -6.98 8.67
C ALA A 70 10.52 -8.11 7.70
N ASP A 71 11.26 -9.22 7.75
CA ASP A 71 11.05 -10.37 6.85
C ASP A 71 9.62 -10.91 6.89
N THR A 72 9.04 -10.99 8.10
CA THR A 72 7.66 -11.47 8.30
C THR A 72 6.61 -10.56 7.66
N ASP A 73 6.89 -9.26 7.63
CA ASP A 73 6.00 -8.25 7.06
C ASP A 73 6.23 -8.05 5.56
N TYR A 74 7.44 -8.36 5.08
CA TYR A 74 7.80 -8.30 3.67
C TYR A 74 6.91 -9.19 2.81
N GLU A 75 6.74 -10.46 3.20
CA GLU A 75 5.94 -11.41 2.42
C GLU A 75 4.46 -11.02 2.35
N ALA A 76 3.91 -10.47 3.44
CA ALA A 76 2.53 -9.97 3.44
C ALA A 76 2.35 -8.81 2.45
N VAL A 77 3.28 -7.84 2.44
CA VAL A 77 3.22 -6.73 1.50
C VAL A 77 3.51 -7.19 0.07
N ARG A 78 4.44 -8.12 -0.13
CA ARG A 78 4.76 -8.71 -1.44
C ARG A 78 3.54 -9.41 -2.05
N ALA A 79 2.80 -10.20 -1.26
CA ALA A 79 1.59 -10.87 -1.71
C ALA A 79 0.52 -9.85 -2.16
N ALA A 80 0.26 -8.82 -1.36
CA ALA A 80 -0.70 -7.78 -1.73
C ALA A 80 -0.26 -6.96 -2.97
N LEU A 81 1.04 -6.76 -3.17
CA LEU A 81 1.55 -6.13 -4.40
C LEU A 81 1.32 -6.99 -5.64
N ALA A 82 1.39 -8.32 -5.52
CA ALA A 82 1.05 -9.22 -6.61
C ALA A 82 -0.45 -9.13 -6.99
N VAL A 83 -1.32 -9.01 -5.98
CA VAL A 83 -2.77 -8.73 -6.18
C VAL A 83 -2.95 -7.40 -6.91
N TYR A 84 -2.33 -6.33 -6.42
CA TYR A 84 -2.41 -5.01 -7.06
C TYR A 84 -1.92 -5.04 -8.52
N GLU A 85 -0.80 -5.70 -8.80
CA GLU A 85 -0.31 -5.85 -10.16
C GLU A 85 -1.29 -6.61 -11.05
N HIS A 86 -1.89 -7.70 -10.57
CA HIS A 86 -2.91 -8.41 -11.33
C HIS A 86 -4.13 -7.53 -11.59
N GLN A 87 -4.63 -6.80 -10.59
CA GLN A 87 -5.72 -5.83 -10.75
C GLN A 87 -5.41 -4.80 -11.84
N LEU A 88 -4.19 -4.29 -11.93
CA LEU A 88 -3.80 -3.35 -13.00
C LEU A 88 -3.87 -3.95 -14.42
N THR A 89 -3.83 -5.27 -14.56
CA THR A 89 -3.97 -5.95 -15.86
C THR A 89 -5.41 -6.22 -16.26
N VAL A 90 -6.29 -6.49 -15.28
CA VAL A 90 -7.68 -6.92 -15.53
C VAL A 90 -8.72 -5.82 -15.33
N VAL A 91 -8.42 -4.81 -14.51
CA VAL A 91 -9.35 -3.71 -14.22
C VAL A 91 -9.25 -2.63 -15.29
N PRO A 92 -10.39 -2.15 -15.84
CA PRO A 92 -10.40 -1.02 -16.76
C PRO A 92 -9.71 0.22 -16.18
N ARG A 93 -8.80 0.84 -16.95
CA ARG A 93 -8.02 2.01 -16.52
C ARG A 93 -8.84 3.13 -15.87
N PRO A 94 -10.03 3.51 -16.37
CA PRO A 94 -10.83 4.56 -15.73
C PRO A 94 -11.23 4.24 -14.28
N LEU A 95 -11.45 2.96 -13.96
CA LEU A 95 -11.80 2.51 -12.61
C LEU A 95 -10.58 2.52 -11.68
N VAL A 96 -9.41 2.15 -12.19
CA VAL A 96 -8.14 2.30 -11.45
C VAL A 96 -7.88 3.77 -11.12
N VAL A 97 -8.04 4.67 -12.10
CA VAL A 97 -7.89 6.12 -11.90
C VAL A 97 -8.91 6.66 -10.90
N LYS A 98 -10.16 6.21 -10.97
CA LYS A 98 -11.20 6.56 -9.98
C LYS A 98 -10.77 6.16 -8.56
N ALA A 99 -10.32 4.91 -8.37
CA ALA A 99 -9.85 4.44 -7.06
C ALA A 99 -8.62 5.23 -6.55
N LEU A 100 -7.69 5.63 -7.44
CA LEU A 100 -6.56 6.51 -7.12
C LEU A 100 -7.01 7.92 -6.67
N LEU A 101 -7.96 8.52 -7.38
CA LEU A 101 -8.45 9.86 -7.03
C LEU A 101 -9.20 9.86 -5.69
N GLU A 102 -10.02 8.85 -5.46
CA GLU A 102 -10.82 8.76 -4.26
C GLU A 102 -9.96 8.45 -3.01
N SER A 103 -8.81 7.79 -3.17
CA SER A 103 -7.87 7.55 -2.06
C SER A 103 -7.06 8.79 -1.71
N ALA A 104 -6.66 9.60 -2.69
CA ALA A 104 -6.03 10.90 -2.45
C ALA A 104 -6.96 11.87 -1.67
N ARG A 105 -8.28 11.83 -1.94
CA ARG A 105 -9.28 12.65 -1.22
C ARG A 105 -9.35 12.30 0.27
N ASN A 106 -9.26 11.02 0.63
CA ASN A 106 -9.33 10.58 2.03
C ASN A 106 -8.09 10.98 2.85
N ILE A 107 -6.92 11.07 2.19
CA ILE A 107 -5.68 11.57 2.83
C ILE A 107 -5.76 13.07 3.11
N ALA A 108 -6.41 13.84 2.22
CA ALA A 108 -6.60 15.28 2.43
C ALA A 108 -7.56 15.57 3.58
N VAL A 109 -8.64 14.80 3.72
CA VAL A 109 -9.63 14.98 4.81
C VAL A 109 -9.06 14.62 6.18
N ARG A 110 -8.13 13.65 6.28
CA ARG A 110 -7.47 13.31 7.56
C ARG A 110 -6.38 14.31 8.00
N ARG A 111 -6.10 15.35 7.22
CA ARG A 111 -5.05 16.36 7.52
C ARG A 111 -5.56 17.69 8.04
N THR A 112 -6.87 17.91 8.17
CA THR A 112 -7.37 19.04 8.97
C THR A 112 -7.20 18.70 10.44
N PRO A 113 -6.30 19.35 11.19
CA PRO A 113 -6.40 19.34 12.64
C PRO A 113 -7.71 20.06 12.96
N GLU A 114 -8.53 19.48 13.83
CA GLU A 114 -9.50 20.29 14.56
C GLU A 114 -8.71 21.43 15.23
N ALA A 115 -9.06 22.67 14.86
CA ALA A 115 -8.50 23.90 15.40
C ALA A 115 -9.24 24.27 16.68
#